data_AF-A0A2E9H515-F1
#
_entry.id   AF-A0A2E9H515-F1
#
_cell.length_a   1.000
_cell.length_b   1.000
_cell.length_c   1.000
_cell.angle_alpha   90.00
_cell.angle_beta   90.00
_cell.angle_gamma   90.00
#
_symmetry.space_group_name_H-M   'P 1'
#
loop_
_entity.id
_entity.type
_entity.pdbx_description
1 polymer ?
#
loop_
_entity_poly.entity_id
_entity_poly.type
_entity_poly.pdbx_seq_one_letter_code
_entity_poly.pdbx_strand_id
1 'polypeptide(L)' 'MIKISTNYITFLIWGVIAGFLVRVIGQLTECDSIDISQSVAVCANGEEISSIWRVISYLFMASGAAVWIYKNLPQRTNRK' A
#
# COMPACT_ATOMS: atom_id res chain seq x y z
N MET A 1 -17.54 12.83 24.82
CA MET A 1 -17.47 11.46 24.26
C MET A 1 -17.23 11.60 22.77
N ILE A 2 -15.98 11.50 22.32
CA ILE A 2 -15.66 11.61 20.90
C ILE A 2 -16.29 10.39 20.24
N LYS A 3 -17.40 10.59 19.51
CA LYS A 3 -17.90 9.59 18.57
C LYS A 3 -16.77 9.40 17.57
N ILE A 4 -15.97 8.36 17.78
CA ILE A 4 -15.24 7.74 16.70
C ILE A 4 -16.35 7.26 15.77
N SER A 5 -16.77 8.14 14.86
CA SER A 5 -17.30 7.72 13.57
C SER A 5 -16.43 6.55 13.18
N THR A 6 -17.03 5.38 12.93
CA THR A 6 -16.35 4.17 12.48
C THR A 6 -15.75 4.45 11.11
N ASN A 7 -14.74 5.31 11.08
CA ASN A 7 -14.04 5.73 9.90
C ASN A 7 -13.16 4.54 9.61
N TYR A 8 -13.47 3.86 8.51
CA TYR A 8 -12.81 2.63 8.05
C TYR A 8 -11.33 2.86 7.67
N ILE A 9 -10.70 3.91 8.20
CA ILE A 9 -9.34 4.37 7.92
C ILE A 9 -8.31 3.29 8.19
N THR A 10 -8.63 2.34 9.08
CA THR A 10 -7.86 1.12 9.29
C THR A 10 -7.61 0.35 8.00
N PHE A 11 -8.59 0.27 7.08
CA PHE A 11 -8.39 -0.37 5.77
C PHE A 11 -7.40 0.39 4.87
N LEU A 12 -7.40 1.72 4.95
CA LEU A 12 -6.43 2.56 4.25
C LEU A 12 -5.01 2.33 4.82
N ILE A 13 -4.89 2.33 6.15
CA ILE A 13 -3.63 2.05 6.85
C ILE A 13 -3.10 0.65 6.47
N TRP A 14 -3.95 -0.38 6.52
CA TRP A 14 -3.55 -1.73 6.11
C TRP A 14 -3.14 -1.82 4.64
N GLY A 15 -3.82 -1.11 3.73
CA GLY A 15 -3.41 -1.05 2.32
C GLY A 15 -2.04 -0.40 2.12
N VAL A 16 -1.74 0.67 2.87
CA VAL A 16 -0.43 1.32 2.86
C VAL A 16 0.66 0.38 3.40
N ILE A 17 0.41 -0.29 4.52
CA ILE A 17 1.35 -1.25 5.11
C ILE A 17 1.59 -2.42 4.15
N ALA A 18 0.54 -2.99 3.57
CA ALA A 18 0.65 -4.08 2.61
C ALA A 18 1.46 -3.67 1.37
N GLY A 19 1.19 -2.50 0.79
CA GLY A 19 1.95 -1.99 -0.35
C GLY A 19 3.43 -1.75 -0.03
N PHE A 20 3.73 -1.27 1.18
CA PHE A 20 5.12 -1.12 1.64
C PHE A 20 5.82 -2.47 1.79
N LEU A 21 5.17 -3.46 2.41
CA LEU A 21 5.72 -4.82 2.56
C LEU A 21 6.03 -5.46 1.20
N VAL A 22 5.17 -5.27 0.20
CA VAL A 22 5.43 -5.76 -1.17
C VAL A 22 6.70 -5.14 -1.77
N ARG A 23 6.99 -3.85 -1.51
CA ARG A 23 8.24 -3.24 -1.98
C ARG A 23 9.46 -3.87 -1.32
N VAL A 24 9.37 -4.08 0.00
CA VAL A 24 10.46 -4.72 0.76
C VAL A 24 10.68 -6.13 0.24
N ILE A 25 9.63 -6.91 0.01
CA ILE A 25 9.75 -8.26 -0.56
C ILE A 25 10.42 -8.20 -1.93
N GLY A 26 10.03 -7.28 -2.80
CA GLY A 26 10.69 -7.10 -4.11
C GLY A 26 12.19 -6.86 -4.01
N GLN A 27 12.60 -6.01 -3.07
CA GLN A 27 14.02 -5.78 -2.77
C GLN A 27 14.72 -7.06 -2.25
N LEU A 28 14.07 -7.82 -1.37
CA LEU A 28 14.62 -9.08 -0.84
C LEU A 28 14.72 -10.19 -1.89
N THR A 29 13.83 -10.20 -2.89
CA THR A 29 13.80 -11.25 -3.91
C THR A 29 14.70 -10.97 -5.11
N GLU A 30 14.93 -9.69 -5.43
CA GLU A 30 15.70 -9.29 -6.61
C GLU A 30 17.12 -8.82 -6.27
N CYS A 31 17.36 -8.31 -5.07
CA CYS A 31 18.69 -7.88 -4.66
C CYS A 31 19.42 -8.99 -3.90
N ASP A 32 20.61 -9.38 -4.38
CA ASP A 32 21.52 -10.28 -3.65
C ASP A 32 22.06 -9.65 -2.35
N SER A 33 22.08 -8.32 -2.29
CA SER A 33 22.52 -7.56 -1.12
C SER A 33 21.62 -6.35 -0.90
N ILE A 34 21.15 -6.21 0.33
CA ILE A 34 20.24 -5.14 0.73
C ILE A 34 21.07 -4.14 1.52
N ASP A 35 21.19 -2.92 1.00
CA ASP A 35 21.71 -1.82 1.76
C ASP A 35 20.52 -1.04 2.33
N ILE A 36 20.32 -1.16 3.65
CA ILE A 36 19.22 -0.52 4.38
C ILE A 36 19.38 1.02 4.32
N SER A 37 20.57 1.51 3.99
CA SER A 37 20.87 2.93 3.78
C SER A 37 20.31 3.45 2.46
N GLN A 38 20.04 2.56 1.49
CA GLN A 38 19.50 2.91 0.18
C GLN A 38 17.99 2.76 0.13
N SER A 39 17.35 3.58 -0.70
CA SER A 39 15.89 3.58 -0.86
C SER A 39 15.38 2.20 -1.32
N VAL A 40 14.17 1.82 -0.89
CA VAL A 40 13.47 0.54 -1.22
C VAL A 40 13.16 0.36 -2.72
N ALA A 41 13.80 1.14 -3.59
CA ALA A 41 13.68 1.11 -5.04
C ALA A 41 15.00 0.71 -5.73
N VAL A 42 16.11 0.61 -4.99
CA VAL A 42 17.45 0.38 -5.54
C VAL A 42 18.18 -0.66 -4.69
N CYS A 43 18.86 -1.59 -5.35
CA CYS A 43 19.72 -2.58 -4.73
C CYS A 43 21.06 -1.98 -4.28
N ALA A 44 21.80 -2.65 -3.39
CA ALA A 44 23.09 -2.14 -2.88
C ALA A 44 24.15 -1.91 -3.99
N ASN A 45 24.04 -2.65 -5.10
CA ASN A 45 24.88 -2.56 -6.29
C ASN A 45 24.46 -1.44 -7.27
N GLY A 46 23.38 -0.71 -6.97
CA GLY A 46 22.83 0.33 -7.83
C GLY A 46 21.86 -0.16 -8.91
N GLU A 47 21.56 -1.46 -8.95
CA GLU A 47 20.53 -1.99 -9.85
C GLU A 47 19.12 -1.57 -9.39
N GLU A 48 18.29 -1.17 -10.34
CA GLU A 48 16.89 -0.83 -10.06
C GLU A 48 16.06 -2.09 -9.88
N ILE A 49 15.23 -2.10 -8.84
CA ILE A 49 14.24 -3.16 -8.62
C ILE A 49 13.20 -3.09 -9.75
N SER A 50 12.76 -4.25 -10.21
CA SER A 50 11.75 -4.39 -11.24
C SER A 50 10.54 -3.51 -10.98
N SER A 51 10.13 -2.79 -12.03
CA SER A 51 8.96 -1.92 -12.01
C SER A 51 7.67 -2.67 -11.66
N ILE A 52 7.64 -4.00 -11.82
CA ILE A 52 6.51 -4.85 -11.41
C ILE A 52 6.22 -4.73 -9.92
N TRP A 53 7.23 -4.77 -9.05
CA TRP A 53 7.02 -4.62 -7.61
C TRP A 53 6.42 -3.27 -7.27
N ARG A 54 6.86 -2.22 -7.97
CA ARG A 54 6.32 -0.87 -7.81
C ARG A 54 4.84 -0.81 -8.18
N VAL A 55 4.45 -1.45 -9.29
CA VAL A 55 3.05 -1.52 -9.74
C VAL A 55 2.20 -2.31 -8.74
N ILE A 56 2.65 -3.50 -8.31
CA ILE A 56 1.92 -4.33 -7.35
C ILE A 56 1.72 -3.58 -6.03
N SER A 57 2.76 -2.92 -5.51
CA SER A 57 2.63 -2.10 -4.29
C SER A 57 1.58 -1.01 -4.41
N TYR A 58 1.54 -0.29 -5.55
CA TYR A 58 0.53 0.73 -5.77
C TYR A 58 -0.88 0.14 -5.87
N LEU A 59 -1.04 -1.05 -6.45
CA LEU A 59 -2.33 -1.74 -6.48
C LEU A 59 -2.82 -2.09 -5.07
N PHE A 60 -1.94 -2.53 -4.18
CA PHE A 60 -2.29 -2.80 -2.78
C PHE A 60 -2.65 -1.51 -2.00
N MET A 61 -1.91 -0.43 -2.23
CA MET A 61 -2.24 0.88 -1.64
C MET A 61 -3.59 1.39 -2.15
N ALA A 62 -3.82 1.31 -3.47
CA ALA A 62 -5.04 1.75 -4.12
C ALA A 62 -6.25 0.91 -3.71
N SER A 63 -6.08 -0.40 -3.50
CA SER A 63 -7.18 -1.27 -3.05
C SER A 63 -7.63 -0.93 -1.63
N GLY A 64 -6.71 -0.69 -0.70
CA GLY A 64 -7.04 -0.22 0.66
C GLY A 64 -7.75 1.13 0.64
N ALA A 65 -7.30 2.06 -0.22
CA ALA A 65 -7.96 3.34 -0.43
C ALA A 65 -9.36 3.18 -1.05
N ALA A 66 -9.53 2.31 -2.05
CA ALA A 66 -10.82 2.04 -2.69
C ALA A 66 -11.83 1.43 -1.71
N VAL A 67 -11.41 0.48 -0.87
CA VAL A 67 -12.26 -0.09 0.19
C VAL A 67 -12.64 0.97 1.20
N TRP A 68 -11.70 1.82 1.62
CA TRP A 68 -11.99 2.93 2.52
C TRP A 68 -13.01 3.91 1.92
N ILE A 69 -12.83 4.31 0.66
CA ILE A 69 -13.75 5.19 -0.07
C ILE A 69 -15.13 4.52 -0.18
N TYR A 70 -15.20 3.25 -0.58
CA TYR A 70 -16.46 2.51 -0.72
C TYR A 70 -17.25 2.43 0.59
N LYS A 71 -16.56 2.26 1.72
CA LYS A 71 -17.19 2.16 3.05
C LYS A 71 -17.56 3.52 3.65
N ASN A 72 -16.90 4.61 3.25
CA ASN A 72 -17.19 5.97 3.72
C ASN A 72 -18.04 6.78 2.75
N LEU A 73 -18.22 6.32 1.52
CA LEU A 73 -19.19 6.90 0.58
C LEU A 73 -20.58 6.78 1.22
N PRO A 74 -21.32 7.89 1.40
CA PRO A 74 -22.69 7.81 1.84
C PRO A 74 -23.43 6.95 0.82
N GLN A 75 -23.95 5.80 1.25
CA GLN A 75 -24.85 5.04 0.41
C GLN A 75 -26.01 5.98 0.12
N ARG A 76 -26.07 6.53 -1.10
CA ARG A 76 -27.30 7.11 -1.61
C ARG A 76 -28.25 5.95 -1.75
N THR A 77 -28.91 5.63 -0.64
CA THR A 77 -30.06 4.75 -0.58
C THR A 77 -30.95 5.18 -1.73
N ASN A 78 -31.18 4.27 -2.67
CA ASN A 78 -32.30 4.39 -3.59
C ASN A 78 -33.56 4.44 -2.71
N ARG A 79 -33.97 5.66 -2.33
CA ARG A 79 -35.37 5.93 -2.03
C ARG A 79 -36.07 5.99 -3.39
N LYS A 80 -36.60 4.85 -3.81
CA LYS A 80 -37.82 4.81 -4.60
C LYS A 80 -38.82 3.98 -3.82
#